data_AF-A0A534NRJ3-F1
#
_entry.id   AF-A0A534NRJ3-F1
#
_cell.length_a   1.000
_cell.length_b   1.000
_cell.length_c   1.000
_cell.angle_alpha   90.00
_cell.angle_beta   90.00
_cell.angle_gamma   90.00
#
_symmetry.space_group_name_H-M   'P 1'
#
loop_
_entity.id
_entity.type
_entity.pdbx_description
1 polymer ?
#
loop_
_entity_poly.entity_id
_entity_poly.type
_entity_poly.pdbx_seq_one_letter_code
_entity_poly.pdbx_strand_id
1 'polypeptide(L)'
;MRRIAIFALLAAAPSTAQNTFRGNNAHTGVYQGAGPKQLGGVKWAFKAGGPIVTSPAIADGVVYFGAMDGHLHAVVQDTGQEKWK
;
A
#
# COMPACT_ATOMS: atom_id res chain seq x y z
N MET A 1 -26.10 -13.42 -46.08
CA MET A 1 -25.70 -12.28 -45.24
C MET A 1 -25.86 -12.67 -43.77
N ARG A 2 -24.76 -12.78 -43.01
CA ARG A 2 -24.81 -12.93 -41.55
C ARG A 2 -23.85 -11.91 -40.96
N ARG A 3 -24.39 -10.91 -40.26
CA ARG A 3 -23.61 -9.93 -39.50
C ARG A 3 -23.42 -10.48 -38.10
N ILE A 4 -22.18 -10.78 -37.74
CA ILE A 4 -21.79 -11.15 -36.37
C ILE A 4 -21.46 -9.83 -35.65
N ALA A 5 -22.24 -9.49 -34.64
CA ALA A 5 -21.93 -8.39 -33.73
C ALA A 5 -21.12 -8.94 -32.55
N ILE A 6 -19.90 -8.47 -32.38
CA ILE A 6 -19.06 -8.77 -31.21
C ILE A 6 -19.36 -7.69 -30.16
N PHE A 7 -20.02 -8.08 -29.07
CA PHE A 7 -20.10 -7.26 -27.87
C PHE A 7 -18.91 -7.59 -26.98
N ALA A 8 -17.93 -6.69 -26.93
CA ALA A 8 -16.86 -6.74 -25.95
C ALA A 8 -17.38 -6.16 -24.63
N LEU A 9 -17.71 -7.02 -23.67
CA LEU A 9 -17.98 -6.59 -22.30
C LEU A 9 -16.63 -6.29 -21.63
N LEU A 10 -16.27 -5.02 -21.55
CA LEU A 10 -15.09 -4.57 -20.83
C LEU A 10 -15.38 -4.61 -19.32
N ALA A 11 -15.28 -5.79 -18.70
CA ALA A 11 -15.25 -5.89 -17.25
C ALA A 11 -13.89 -5.34 -16.78
N ALA A 12 -13.89 -4.20 -16.07
CA ALA A 12 -12.69 -3.71 -15.43
C ALA A 12 -12.24 -4.75 -14.40
N ALA A 13 -11.08 -5.38 -14.62
CA ALA A 13 -10.48 -6.27 -13.64
C ALA A 13 -10.25 -5.46 -12.34
N PRO A 14 -10.58 -5.99 -11.15
CA PRO A 14 -10.31 -5.30 -9.90
C PRO A 14 -8.82 -4.97 -9.84
N SER A 15 -8.46 -3.72 -9.52
CA SER A 15 -7.06 -3.30 -9.44
C SER A 15 -6.36 -4.12 -8.35
N THR A 16 -5.53 -5.07 -8.75
CA THR A 16 -4.81 -5.99 -7.86
C THR A 16 -3.55 -5.37 -7.24
N ALA A 17 -3.21 -4.14 -7.63
CA ALA A 17 -2.04 -3.44 -7.09
C ALA A 17 -2.30 -2.97 -5.66
N GLN A 18 -1.79 -3.74 -4.68
CA GLN A 18 -1.80 -3.39 -3.25
C GLN A 18 -0.66 -2.44 -2.85
N ASN A 19 0.29 -2.23 -3.76
CA ASN A 19 1.49 -1.45 -3.55
C ASN A 19 1.24 0.05 -3.81
N THR A 20 0.13 0.57 -3.31
CA THR A 20 -0.25 1.98 -3.43
C THR A 20 -0.82 2.48 -2.12
N PHE A 21 -0.89 3.81 -1.99
CA PHE A 21 -1.53 4.46 -0.86
C PHE A 21 -2.94 3.91 -0.69
N ARG A 22 -3.27 3.51 0.55
CA ARG A 22 -4.60 2.98 0.89
C ARG A 22 -4.96 1.68 0.12
N GLY A 23 -3.97 0.94 -0.35
CA GLY A 23 -4.09 -0.47 -0.74
C GLY A 23 -4.75 -0.76 -2.11
N ASN A 24 -5.25 0.25 -2.82
CA ASN A 24 -5.70 0.15 -4.22
C ASN A 24 -5.96 1.54 -4.81
N ASN A 25 -6.21 1.61 -6.12
CA ASN A 25 -6.47 2.86 -6.85
C ASN A 25 -7.75 3.59 -6.42
N ALA A 26 -8.67 2.90 -5.73
CA ALA A 26 -9.88 3.50 -5.17
C ALA A 26 -9.66 4.02 -3.73
N HIS A 27 -8.44 3.90 -3.19
CA HIS A 27 -8.02 4.35 -1.86
C HIS A 27 -8.89 3.85 -0.70
N THR A 28 -9.42 2.63 -0.80
CA THR A 28 -10.40 2.11 0.16
C THR A 28 -9.80 1.79 1.53
N GLY A 29 -8.49 1.58 1.63
CA GLY A 29 -7.83 1.09 2.85
C GLY A 29 -8.06 -0.39 3.13
N VAL A 30 -8.66 -1.13 2.19
CA VAL A 30 -8.91 -2.56 2.32
C VAL A 30 -7.74 -3.34 1.72
N TYR A 31 -7.09 -4.15 2.56
CA TYR A 31 -6.08 -5.12 2.15
C TYR A 31 -6.72 -6.51 2.09
N GLN A 32 -6.43 -7.27 1.03
CA GLN A 32 -6.96 -8.63 0.92
C GLN A 32 -6.25 -9.56 1.90
N GLY A 33 -7.01 -10.41 2.58
CA GLY A 33 -6.52 -11.39 3.54
C GLY A 33 -7.34 -11.39 4.82
N ALA A 34 -7.23 -12.45 5.61
CA ALA A 34 -7.98 -12.59 6.87
C ALA A 34 -7.55 -11.58 7.95
N GLY A 35 -6.46 -10.83 7.72
CA GLY A 35 -5.81 -10.01 8.74
C GLY A 35 -5.24 -10.84 9.89
N PRO A 36 -4.51 -10.22 10.82
CA PRO A 36 -4.08 -10.90 12.04
C PRO A 36 -5.29 -11.16 12.95
N LYS A 37 -5.51 -12.42 13.35
CA LYS A 37 -6.56 -12.78 14.33
C LYS A 37 -6.19 -12.35 15.77
N GLN A 38 -4.89 -12.22 16.04
CA GLN A 38 -4.33 -11.74 17.30
C GLN A 38 -3.11 -10.88 16.98
N LEU A 39 -2.93 -9.79 17.73
CA LEU A 39 -1.76 -8.92 17.62
C LEU A 39 -0.67 -9.42 18.58
N GLY A 40 0.51 -9.75 18.05
CA GLY A 40 1.66 -10.20 18.85
C GLY A 40 2.48 -9.07 19.50
N GLY A 41 1.89 -7.87 19.62
CA GLY A 41 2.59 -6.67 20.04
C GLY A 41 3.28 -5.91 18.89
N VAL A 42 4.01 -4.86 19.23
CA VAL A 42 4.73 -4.00 18.29
C VAL A 42 6.04 -4.69 17.86
N LYS A 43 6.22 -4.92 16.56
CA LYS A 43 7.47 -5.49 16.02
C LYS A 43 8.63 -4.51 16.08
N TRP A 44 8.38 -3.26 15.68
CA TRP A 44 9.35 -2.17 15.69
C TRP A 44 8.61 -0.82 15.73
N ALA A 45 9.34 0.23 16.11
CA ALA A 45 8.87 1.61 16.09
C ALA A 45 9.88 2.47 15.32
N PHE A 46 9.39 3.48 14.61
CA PHE A 46 10.20 4.39 13.82
C PHE A 46 9.92 5.84 14.24
N LYS A 47 10.97 6.65 14.40
CA LYS A 47 10.86 8.07 14.75
C LYS A 47 11.19 8.93 13.53
N ALA A 48 10.15 9.49 12.90
CA ALA A 48 10.31 10.52 11.87
C ALA A 48 10.68 11.88 12.49
N GLY A 49 11.18 12.80 11.66
CA GLY A 49 11.52 14.17 12.08
C GLY A 49 10.30 15.08 12.25
N GLY A 50 9.13 14.67 11.76
CA GLY A 50 7.88 15.42 11.85
C GLY A 50 6.64 14.52 11.82
N PRO A 51 5.44 15.11 12.00
CA PRO A 51 4.19 14.35 11.95
C PRO A 51 4.02 13.50 10.69
N ILE A 52 3.59 12.25 10.85
CA ILE A 52 3.24 11.36 9.74
C ILE A 52 1.74 11.51 9.50
N VAL A 53 1.36 12.24 8.45
CA VAL A 53 -0.04 12.50 8.05
C VAL A 53 -0.46 11.71 6.81
N THR A 54 0.43 10.87 6.29
CA THR A 54 0.20 10.05 5.10
C THR A 54 -0.12 8.61 5.46
N SER A 55 -0.79 7.89 4.56
CA SER A 55 -0.91 6.43 4.68
C SER A 55 0.37 5.78 4.18
N PRO A 56 0.89 4.70 4.79
CA PRO A 56 2.04 4.00 4.24
C PRO A 56 1.65 3.17 3.00
N ALA A 57 2.62 2.93 2.12
CA ALA A 57 2.56 1.93 1.05
C ALA A 57 3.66 0.89 1.26
N ILE A 58 3.41 -0.36 0.88
CA ILE A 58 4.39 -1.45 1.01
C ILE A 58 4.69 -2.01 -0.37
N ALA A 59 5.97 -2.11 -0.72
CA ALA A 59 6.45 -2.77 -1.92
C ALA A 59 7.82 -3.39 -1.65
N ASP A 60 8.03 -4.63 -2.09
CA ASP A 60 9.32 -5.32 -2.03
C ASP A 60 9.99 -5.31 -0.64
N GLY A 61 9.19 -5.52 0.42
CA GLY A 61 9.67 -5.55 1.81
C GLY A 61 10.07 -4.18 2.37
N VAL A 62 9.64 -3.09 1.73
CA VAL A 62 9.90 -1.71 2.17
C VAL A 62 8.58 -0.99 2.40
N VAL A 63 8.50 -0.28 3.52
CA VAL A 63 7.42 0.62 3.89
C VAL A 63 7.81 2.03 3.48
N TYR A 64 6.96 2.67 2.68
CA TYR A 64 7.15 4.04 2.20
C TYR A 64 6.09 4.96 2.79
N PHE A 65 6.49 6.12 3.30
CA PHE A 65 5.56 7.12 3.86
C PHE A 65 6.18 8.52 3.88
N GLY A 66 5.35 9.53 3.65
CA GLY A 66 5.76 10.94 3.75
C GLY A 66 5.54 11.47 5.17
N ALA A 67 6.47 12.30 5.64
CA ALA A 67 6.36 13.02 6.91
C ALA A 67 6.41 14.54 6.71
N MET A 68 5.89 15.28 7.68
CA MET A 68 5.90 16.75 7.68
C MET A 68 7.28 17.36 7.94
N ASP A 69 8.34 16.55 8.05
CA ASP A 69 9.73 17.01 7.99
C ASP A 69 10.23 17.24 6.55
N GLY A 70 9.34 17.06 5.56
CA GLY A 70 9.63 17.31 4.14
C GLY A 70 10.22 16.11 3.39
N HIS A 71 10.32 14.93 4.01
CA HIS A 71 10.96 13.76 3.41
C HIS A 71 9.97 12.63 3.09
N LEU A 72 10.36 11.78 2.13
CA LEU A 72 9.73 10.50 1.85
C LEU A 72 10.60 9.40 2.44
N HIS A 73 10.17 8.79 3.53
CA HIS A 73 10.96 7.74 4.16
C HIS A 73 10.75 6.39 3.47
N ALA A 74 11.83 5.62 3.39
CA ALA A 74 11.82 4.20 3.02
C ALA A 74 12.39 3.37 4.17
N VAL A 75 11.59 2.47 4.74
CA VAL A 75 11.93 1.70 5.94
C VAL A 75 11.80 0.20 5.68
N VAL A 76 12.77 -0.60 6.12
CA VAL A 76 12.72 -2.06 5.99
C VAL A 76 11.54 -2.61 6.81
N GLN A 77 10.64 -3.37 6.17
CA GLN A 77 9.39 -3.84 6.77
C GLN A 77 9.60 -4.74 7.99
N ASP A 78 10.66 -5.54 8.02
CA ASP A 78 10.88 -6.50 9.11
C ASP A 78 11.63 -5.92 10.29
N THR A 79 12.52 -4.94 10.06
CA THR A 79 13.43 -4.42 11.09
C THR A 79 13.12 -3.00 11.53
N GLY A 80 12.36 -2.23 10.75
CA GLY A 80 12.13 -0.81 11.01
C GLY A 80 13.33 0.09 10.72
N GLN A 81 14.38 -0.43 10.07
CA GLN A 81 15.58 0.35 9.74
C GLN A 81 15.35 1.27 8.53
N GLU A 82 15.76 2.54 8.63
CA GLU A 82 15.74 3.48 7.49
C GLU A 82 16.69 3.00 6.39
N LYS A 83 16.18 2.83 5.16
CA LYS A 83 16.98 2.66 3.95
C LYS A 83 17.47 4.02 3.44
N TRP A 84 16.57 5.00 3.38
CA TRP A 84 16.81 6.38 2.97
C TRP A 84 15.58 7.24 3.30
N LYS A 85 15.70 8.55 3.13
CA LYS A 85 14.63 9.54 3.24
C LYS A 85 14.82 10.69 2.25
#